data_AF-A0A6N7Q246-F1
#
_entry.id   AF-A0A6N7Q246-F1
#
_cell.length_a   1.000
_cell.length_b   1.000
_cell.length_c   1.000
_cell.angle_alpha   90.00
_cell.angle_beta   90.00
_cell.angle_gamma   90.00
#
_symmetry.space_group_name_H-M   'P 1'
#
loop_
_entity.id
_entity.type
_entity.pdbx_description
1 polymer ?
#
loop_
_entity_poly.entity_id
_entity_poly.type
_entity_poly.pdbx_seq_one_letter_code
_entity_poly.pdbx_strand_id
1 'polypeptide(L)'
;MYTVKRLEGSDAPRPARWLGASEGNEGPIYVLERGDEVVWSVGIDFGRASFVPFREELVWESADAIVLGGGDTVYVLDIGTSALRATIAVPSRFGHLALAPVPTPDGGEEFLFVLGWTDVHAVDRRLETRWIARNVAVDGIVFHEIRGDALIVSAEMDPPGGWVEVALDIRTGSELSRRSPSLPGPRSGTVHND
;
A
#
# COMPACT_ATOMS: atom_id res chain seq x y z
N MET A 1 -14.62 -0.87 17.36
CA MET A 1 -13.44 -0.85 16.47
C MET A 1 -13.68 -1.89 15.39
N TYR A 2 -13.43 -1.52 14.14
CA TYR A 2 -13.52 -2.46 13.03
C TYR A 2 -12.22 -3.25 12.89
N THR A 3 -12.31 -4.49 12.42
CA THR A 3 -11.15 -5.30 12.05
C THR A 3 -11.47 -6.03 10.77
N VAL A 4 -10.61 -5.88 9.78
CA VAL A 4 -10.68 -6.65 8.53
C VAL A 4 -9.67 -7.79 8.60
N LYS A 5 -10.09 -8.98 8.20
CA LYS A 5 -9.24 -10.18 8.18
C LYS A 5 -9.35 -10.86 6.82
N ARG A 6 -8.21 -11.32 6.32
CA ARG A 6 -8.16 -12.25 5.20
C ARG A 6 -8.33 -13.69 5.69
N LEU A 7 -9.25 -14.42 5.07
CA LEU A 7 -9.46 -15.85 5.26
C LEU A 7 -9.01 -16.61 4.02
N GLU A 8 -8.27 -17.70 4.22
CA GLU A 8 -7.77 -18.58 3.17
C GLU A 8 -8.26 -20.02 3.43
N GLY A 9 -8.51 -20.77 2.36
CA GLY A 9 -8.87 -22.20 2.43
C GLY A 9 -10.37 -22.50 2.44
N SER A 10 -10.70 -23.80 2.48
CA SER A 10 -12.05 -24.35 2.33
C SER A 10 -13.03 -24.00 3.45
N ASP A 11 -12.51 -23.51 4.57
CA ASP A 11 -13.30 -23.18 5.77
C ASP A 11 -13.75 -21.72 5.80
N ALA A 12 -13.32 -20.91 4.81
CA ALA A 12 -13.79 -19.55 4.68
C ALA A 12 -15.29 -19.53 4.33
N PRO A 13 -16.10 -18.68 5.01
CA PRO A 13 -17.51 -18.53 4.68
C PRO A 13 -17.64 -18.08 3.24
N ARG A 14 -18.59 -18.65 2.49
CA ARG A 14 -18.87 -18.19 1.12
C ARG A 14 -19.16 -16.68 1.15
N PRO A 15 -18.44 -15.87 0.38
CA PRO A 15 -18.65 -14.44 0.39
C PRO A 15 -20.00 -14.11 -0.23
N ALA A 16 -20.65 -13.07 0.27
CA ALA A 16 -21.92 -12.61 -0.29
C ALA A 16 -21.78 -12.11 -1.74
N ARG A 17 -20.56 -11.74 -2.15
CA ARG A 17 -20.23 -11.26 -3.49
C ARG A 17 -18.73 -11.41 -3.78
N TRP A 18 -18.41 -11.37 -5.06
CA TRP A 18 -17.04 -11.33 -5.59
C TRP A 18 -16.80 -10.03 -6.34
N LEU A 19 -15.63 -9.42 -6.16
CA LEU A 19 -15.16 -8.27 -6.94
C LEU A 19 -13.97 -8.67 -7.81
N GLY A 20 -13.89 -8.13 -9.02
CA GLY A 20 -12.77 -8.36 -9.96
C GLY A 20 -12.82 -9.66 -10.76
N ALA A 21 -13.62 -10.64 -10.32
CA ALA A 21 -13.63 -11.98 -10.93
C ALA A 21 -14.17 -11.98 -12.37
N SER A 22 -13.43 -12.63 -13.26
CA SER A 22 -14.02 -13.33 -14.42
C SER A 22 -14.39 -14.75 -13.97
N GLU A 23 -15.50 -15.30 -14.45
CA GLU A 23 -16.10 -16.55 -13.95
C GLU A 23 -15.05 -17.66 -13.68
N GLY A 24 -14.98 -18.16 -12.44
CA GLY A 24 -14.23 -19.37 -12.08
C GLY A 24 -12.91 -19.18 -11.32
N ASN A 25 -12.48 -17.95 -11.02
CA ASN A 25 -11.27 -17.70 -10.22
C ASN A 25 -11.64 -17.32 -8.78
N GLU A 26 -11.35 -18.20 -7.81
CA GLU A 26 -11.58 -17.94 -6.38
C GLU A 26 -10.33 -17.27 -5.78
N GLY A 27 -10.38 -15.95 -5.58
CA GLY A 27 -9.38 -15.21 -4.83
C GLY A 27 -9.59 -15.27 -3.30
N PRO A 28 -8.81 -14.53 -2.49
CA PRO A 28 -9.00 -14.48 -1.04
C PRO A 28 -10.35 -13.88 -0.64
N ILE A 29 -10.86 -14.34 0.51
CA ILE A 29 -12.07 -13.80 1.14
C ILE A 29 -11.66 -12.87 2.27
N TYR A 30 -12.24 -11.68 2.29
CA TYR A 30 -12.07 -10.70 3.35
C TYR A 30 -13.35 -10.61 4.17
N VAL A 31 -13.20 -10.59 5.49
CA VAL A 31 -14.30 -10.46 6.45
C VAL A 31 -14.06 -9.20 7.27
N LEU A 32 -15.08 -8.35 7.37
CA LEU A 32 -15.09 -7.23 8.30
C LEU A 32 -15.86 -7.62 9.55
N GLU A 33 -15.24 -7.41 10.71
CA GLU A 33 -15.82 -7.61 12.02
C GLU A 33 -15.90 -6.29 12.79
N ARG A 34 -16.90 -6.19 13.67
CA ARG A 34 -17.05 -5.11 14.64
C ARG A 34 -17.23 -5.72 16.03
N GLY A 35 -16.12 -5.89 16.74
CA GLY A 35 -16.11 -6.77 17.92
C GLY A 35 -16.30 -8.22 17.49
N ASP A 36 -17.29 -8.91 18.06
CA ASP A 36 -17.60 -10.31 17.73
C ASP A 36 -18.64 -10.46 16.59
N GLU A 37 -19.13 -9.35 16.05
CA GLU A 37 -20.14 -9.33 14.97
C GLU A 37 -19.45 -9.30 13.61
N VAL A 38 -19.75 -10.28 12.75
CA VAL A 38 -19.41 -10.22 11.32
C VAL A 38 -20.34 -9.21 10.64
N VAL A 39 -19.76 -8.16 10.09
CA VAL A 39 -20.50 -7.11 9.36
C VAL A 39 -20.77 -7.56 7.93
N TRP A 40 -19.73 -8.04 7.24
CA TRP A 40 -19.83 -8.55 5.88
C TRP A 40 -18.61 -9.39 5.50
N SER A 41 -18.74 -10.12 4.39
CA SER A 41 -17.65 -10.82 3.71
C SER A 41 -17.66 -10.54 2.21
N VAL A 42 -16.47 -10.51 1.59
CA VAL A 42 -16.28 -10.27 0.16
C VAL A 42 -15.12 -11.09 -0.37
N GLY A 43 -15.29 -11.70 -1.54
CA GLY A 43 -14.20 -12.32 -2.27
C GLY A 43 -13.57 -11.31 -3.24
N ILE A 44 -12.24 -11.29 -3.33
CA ILE A 44 -11.52 -10.34 -4.20
C ILE A 44 -10.63 -11.09 -5.17
N ASP A 45 -10.79 -10.82 -6.46
CA ASP A 45 -9.80 -11.10 -7.49
C ASP A 45 -8.98 -9.83 -7.74
N PHE A 46 -7.68 -9.89 -7.48
CA PHE A 46 -6.74 -8.78 -7.64
C PHE A 46 -6.18 -8.65 -9.06
N GLY A 47 -6.87 -9.20 -10.05
CA GLY A 47 -6.56 -9.02 -11.45
C GLY A 47 -5.40 -9.89 -11.93
N ARG A 48 -4.73 -9.43 -12.99
CA ARG A 48 -3.75 -10.25 -13.73
C ARG A 48 -2.47 -10.49 -12.94
N ALA A 49 -2.12 -9.55 -12.07
CA ALA A 49 -0.98 -9.65 -11.18
C ALA A 49 -1.32 -10.37 -9.85
N SER A 50 -2.46 -11.05 -9.74
CA SER A 50 -2.86 -11.76 -8.52
C SER A 50 -1.87 -12.87 -8.09
N PHE A 51 -0.97 -13.34 -8.95
CA PHE A 51 0.11 -14.25 -8.56
C PHE A 51 1.18 -13.60 -7.65
N VAL A 52 1.22 -12.27 -7.55
CA VAL A 52 2.12 -11.53 -6.66
C VAL A 52 1.65 -11.73 -5.21
N PRO A 53 2.52 -12.03 -4.23
CA PRO A 53 2.10 -12.41 -2.89
C PRO A 53 1.68 -11.23 -2.00
N PHE A 54 2.08 -10.00 -2.34
CA PHE A 54 1.80 -8.81 -1.54
C PHE A 54 0.29 -8.53 -1.49
N ARG A 55 -0.25 -8.53 -0.27
CA ARG A 55 -1.65 -8.27 0.04
C ARG A 55 -1.72 -7.54 1.35
N GLU A 56 -2.50 -6.48 1.39
CA GLU A 56 -2.75 -5.75 2.62
C GLU A 56 -4.19 -5.30 2.70
N GLU A 57 -4.66 -5.17 3.92
CA GLU A 57 -5.96 -4.69 4.27
C GLU A 57 -5.83 -3.59 5.31
N LEU A 58 -6.61 -2.54 5.16
CA LEU A 58 -6.56 -1.38 6.04
C LEU A 58 -7.97 -0.86 6.30
N VAL A 59 -8.23 -0.48 7.55
CA VAL A 59 -9.45 0.23 7.96
C VAL A 59 -9.17 1.72 7.90
N TRP A 60 -9.85 2.43 7.00
CA TRP A 60 -9.73 3.88 6.83
C TRP A 60 -10.97 4.58 7.38
N GLU A 61 -11.02 4.71 8.71
CA GLU A 61 -12.22 5.20 9.43
C GLU A 61 -12.59 6.63 9.03
N SER A 62 -11.60 7.52 8.85
CA SER A 62 -11.83 8.92 8.47
C SER A 62 -12.48 9.09 7.08
N ALA A 63 -12.42 8.05 6.25
CA ALA A 63 -13.04 7.98 4.94
C ALA A 63 -14.26 7.05 4.88
N ASP A 64 -14.69 6.45 6.00
CA ASP A 64 -15.73 5.41 6.07
C ASP A 64 -15.46 4.22 5.12
N ALA A 65 -14.21 3.76 5.05
CA ALA A 65 -13.78 2.80 4.05
C ALA A 65 -12.90 1.66 4.57
N ILE A 66 -12.96 0.53 3.87
CA ILE A 66 -11.96 -0.56 3.93
C ILE A 66 -11.17 -0.55 2.63
N VAL A 67 -9.84 -0.60 2.74
CA VAL A 67 -8.93 -0.60 1.61
C VAL A 67 -8.27 -1.97 1.51
N LEU A 68 -8.39 -2.61 0.35
CA LEU A 68 -7.82 -3.93 0.08
C LEU A 68 -6.88 -3.82 -1.11
N GLY A 69 -5.57 -4.02 -0.88
CA GLY A 69 -4.53 -3.91 -1.90
C GLY A 69 -3.96 -5.26 -2.31
N GLY A 70 -3.76 -5.46 -3.61
CA GLY A 70 -3.16 -6.67 -4.15
C GLY A 70 -3.03 -6.66 -5.66
N GLY A 71 -2.17 -7.51 -6.20
CA GLY A 71 -2.00 -7.67 -7.65
C GLY A 71 -1.72 -6.34 -8.34
N ASP A 72 -2.60 -5.91 -9.24
CA ASP A 72 -2.51 -4.65 -9.99
C ASP A 72 -3.58 -3.62 -9.57
N THR A 73 -4.27 -3.87 -8.44
CA THR A 73 -5.50 -3.18 -8.10
C THR A 73 -5.65 -2.96 -6.59
N VAL A 74 -6.14 -1.79 -6.18
CA VAL A 74 -6.64 -1.54 -4.83
C VAL A 74 -8.15 -1.31 -4.88
N TYR A 75 -8.88 -2.06 -4.07
CA TYR A 75 -10.32 -1.91 -3.88
C TYR A 75 -10.61 -1.06 -2.64
N VAL A 76 -11.46 -0.06 -2.79
CA VAL A 76 -11.96 0.75 -1.68
C VAL A 76 -13.45 0.44 -1.50
N LEU A 77 -13.78 -0.10 -0.35
CA LEU A 77 -15.11 -0.61 -0.01
C LEU A 77 -15.74 0.27 1.07
N ASP A 78 -17.06 0.45 0.99
CA ASP A 78 -17.84 1.02 2.07
C ASP A 78 -17.73 0.16 3.34
N ILE A 79 -17.43 0.78 4.48
CA ILE A 79 -17.19 0.07 5.73
C ILE A 79 -18.44 -0.61 6.28
N GLY A 80 -19.64 -0.07 6.02
CA GLY A 80 -20.89 -0.62 6.56
C GLY A 80 -21.51 -1.74 5.72
N THR A 81 -21.30 -1.70 4.41
CA THR A 81 -22.06 -2.52 3.45
C THR A 81 -21.20 -3.36 2.53
N SER A 82 -19.87 -3.16 2.57
CA SER A 82 -18.88 -3.62 1.60
C SER A 82 -19.01 -2.96 0.22
N ALA A 83 -20.07 -2.20 -0.12
CA ALA A 83 -20.29 -1.64 -1.46
C ALA A 83 -18.99 -1.05 -2.08
N LEU A 84 -18.68 -1.42 -3.33
CA LEU A 84 -17.49 -0.91 -4.00
C LEU A 84 -17.64 0.60 -4.20
N ARG A 85 -16.71 1.37 -3.64
CA ARG A 85 -16.69 2.84 -3.74
C ARG A 85 -15.72 3.31 -4.82
N ALA A 86 -14.54 2.72 -4.88
CA ALA A 86 -13.55 3.03 -5.90
C ALA A 86 -12.62 1.83 -6.15
N THR A 87 -12.02 1.86 -7.34
CA THR A 87 -10.91 0.99 -7.71
C THR A 87 -9.74 1.89 -8.10
N ILE A 88 -8.59 1.71 -7.45
CA ILE A 88 -7.36 2.44 -7.76
C ILE A 88 -6.46 1.47 -8.53
N ALA A 89 -6.18 1.80 -9.79
CA ALA A 89 -5.26 1.01 -10.60
C ALA A 89 -3.82 1.24 -10.11
N VAL A 90 -3.06 0.14 -9.98
CA VAL A 90 -1.64 0.16 -9.70
C VAL A 90 -0.93 -0.36 -10.96
N PRO A 91 -0.46 0.51 -11.87
CA PRO A 91 -0.02 0.13 -13.22
C PRO A 91 1.08 -0.94 -13.27
N SER A 92 1.84 -1.09 -12.19
CA SER A 92 2.82 -2.17 -12.01
C SER A 92 2.24 -3.29 -11.15
N ARG A 93 2.66 -3.35 -9.88
CA ARG A 93 2.22 -4.33 -8.90
C ARG A 93 2.08 -3.64 -7.56
N PHE A 94 1.06 -4.00 -6.81
CA PHE A 94 0.86 -3.56 -5.44
C PHE A 94 2.02 -4.00 -4.54
N GLY A 95 2.46 -3.08 -3.67
CA GLY A 95 3.47 -3.32 -2.65
C GLY A 95 2.93 -3.11 -1.24
N HIS A 96 2.44 -1.92 -0.93
CA HIS A 96 2.07 -1.52 0.44
C HIS A 96 0.97 -0.45 0.49
N LEU A 97 0.22 -0.41 1.59
CA LEU A 97 -0.73 0.65 1.96
C LEU A 97 -0.25 1.36 3.24
N ALA A 98 -0.28 2.69 3.21
CA ALA A 98 -0.05 3.48 4.42
C ALA A 98 -1.10 4.59 4.55
N LEU A 99 -1.51 4.89 5.78
CA LEU A 99 -2.26 6.10 6.10
C LEU A 99 -1.35 7.09 6.82
N ALA A 100 -1.48 8.37 6.50
CA ALA A 100 -0.97 9.42 7.37
C ALA A 100 -1.70 10.74 7.26
N PRO A 101 -1.68 11.54 8.34
CA PRO A 101 -2.13 12.92 8.29
C PRO A 101 -1.19 13.74 7.41
N VAL A 102 -1.77 14.44 6.45
CA VAL A 102 -1.11 15.40 5.57
C VAL A 102 -1.57 16.80 5.95
N PRO A 103 -0.67 17.71 6.34
CA PRO A 103 -1.06 19.08 6.66
C PRO A 103 -1.64 19.80 5.45
N THR A 104 -2.87 20.30 5.60
CA THR A 104 -3.57 21.13 4.62
C THR A 104 -3.83 22.52 5.21
N PRO A 105 -4.11 23.55 4.39
CA PRO A 105 -4.48 24.87 4.90
C PRO A 105 -5.65 24.86 5.89
N ASP A 106 -6.54 23.87 5.78
CA ASP A 106 -7.78 23.76 6.55
C ASP A 106 -7.66 22.85 7.80
N GLY A 107 -6.45 22.47 8.21
CA GLY A 107 -6.23 21.76 9.48
C GLY A 107 -5.81 20.29 9.36
N GLY A 108 -5.37 19.85 8.18
CA GLY A 108 -4.87 18.50 7.94
C GLY A 108 -5.95 17.53 7.46
N GLU A 109 -5.53 16.58 6.62
CA GLU A 109 -6.38 15.53 6.07
C GLU A 109 -5.58 14.22 6.05
N GLU A 110 -6.20 13.09 6.38
CA GLU A 110 -5.55 11.79 6.25
C GLU A 110 -5.56 11.37 4.79
N PHE A 111 -4.40 11.04 4.25
CA PHE A 111 -4.26 10.47 2.91
C PHE A 111 -3.95 8.97 3.00
N LEU A 112 -4.47 8.25 2.02
CA LEU A 112 -4.04 6.90 1.68
C LEU A 112 -2.87 6.99 0.69
N PHE A 113 -1.75 6.38 1.06
CA PHE A 113 -0.62 6.13 0.19
C PHE A 113 -0.70 4.68 -0.32
N VAL A 114 -0.79 4.53 -1.63
CA VAL A 114 -0.69 3.25 -2.32
C VAL A 114 0.68 3.17 -2.96
N LEU A 115 1.53 2.28 -2.44
CA LEU A 115 2.87 2.06 -2.96
C LEU A 115 2.82 0.86 -3.91
N GLY A 116 3.07 1.11 -5.18
CA GLY A 116 3.36 0.06 -6.15
C GLY A 116 4.84 -0.30 -6.16
N TRP A 117 5.26 -1.07 -7.17
CA TRP A 117 6.68 -1.39 -7.37
C TRP A 117 7.50 -0.23 -7.93
N THR A 118 6.86 0.72 -8.62
CA THR A 118 7.54 1.81 -9.32
C THR A 118 7.02 3.18 -8.93
N ASP A 119 5.74 3.26 -8.55
CA ASP A 119 5.00 4.51 -8.36
C ASP A 119 4.41 4.55 -6.96
N VAL A 120 4.23 5.76 -6.42
CA VAL A 120 3.50 6.01 -5.19
C VAL A 120 2.32 6.92 -5.50
N HIS A 121 1.12 6.53 -5.10
CA HIS A 121 -0.11 7.28 -5.30
C HIS A 121 -0.60 7.81 -3.95
N ALA A 122 -0.98 9.09 -3.89
CA ALA A 122 -1.66 9.67 -2.74
C ALA A 122 -3.14 9.93 -3.08
N VAL A 123 -4.03 9.46 -2.22
CA VAL A 123 -5.48 9.53 -2.38
C VAL A 123 -6.08 10.16 -1.13
N ASP A 124 -6.98 11.13 -1.31
CA ASP A 124 -7.69 11.76 -0.19
C ASP A 124 -8.93 10.97 0.25
N ARG A 125 -9.57 11.38 1.35
CA ARG A 125 -10.77 10.72 1.89
C ARG A 125 -11.98 10.76 0.95
N ARG A 126 -11.95 11.62 -0.07
CA ARG A 126 -12.96 11.67 -1.15
C ARG A 126 -12.66 10.67 -2.26
N LEU A 127 -11.60 9.89 -2.10
CA LEU A 127 -11.08 8.91 -3.04
C LEU A 127 -10.53 9.55 -4.32
N GLU A 128 -10.16 10.83 -4.24
CA GLU A 128 -9.53 11.56 -5.35
C GLU A 128 -8.02 11.41 -5.28
N THR A 129 -7.38 11.14 -6.43
CA THR A 129 -5.92 11.14 -6.52
C THR A 129 -5.40 12.57 -6.39
N ARG A 130 -4.58 12.81 -5.36
CA ARG A 130 -3.94 14.11 -5.12
C ARG A 130 -2.68 14.27 -5.95
N TRP A 131 -1.86 13.23 -5.98
CA TRP A 131 -0.63 13.17 -6.76
C TRP A 131 -0.18 11.73 -6.99
N ILE A 132 0.68 11.56 -7.99
CA ILE A 132 1.37 10.30 -8.27
C ILE A 132 2.85 10.61 -8.46
N ALA A 133 3.69 10.08 -7.59
CA ALA A 133 5.13 10.07 -7.75
C ALA A 133 5.49 8.88 -8.65
N ARG A 134 5.91 9.16 -9.88
CA ARG A 134 6.21 8.14 -10.91
C ARG A 134 7.68 7.80 -10.95
N ASN A 135 8.01 6.56 -11.31
CA ASN A 135 9.40 6.11 -11.49
C ASN A 135 10.26 6.34 -10.24
N VAL A 136 9.69 6.16 -9.06
CA VAL A 136 10.39 6.23 -7.78
C VAL A 136 11.44 5.12 -7.72
N ALA A 137 11.05 3.94 -8.19
CA ALA A 137 11.87 2.74 -8.34
C ALA A 137 11.68 2.10 -9.73
N VAL A 138 12.55 1.14 -10.04
CA VAL A 138 12.46 0.28 -11.23
C VAL A 138 11.76 -1.04 -10.90
N ASP A 139 12.20 -1.72 -9.83
CA ASP A 139 11.77 -3.10 -9.54
C ASP A 139 11.01 -3.27 -8.23
N GLY A 140 11.09 -2.30 -7.31
CA GLY A 140 10.38 -2.41 -6.03
C GLY A 140 10.49 -1.17 -5.15
N ILE A 141 9.45 -0.95 -4.36
CA ILE A 141 9.42 0.05 -3.30
C ILE A 141 9.13 -0.67 -1.98
N VAL A 142 9.91 -0.36 -0.96
CA VAL A 142 9.69 -0.81 0.42
C VAL A 142 9.39 0.42 1.28
N PHE A 143 8.22 0.44 1.92
CA PHE A 143 7.87 1.46 2.90
C PHE A 143 8.70 1.31 4.17
N HIS A 144 9.16 2.42 4.74
CA HIS A 144 9.80 2.44 6.06
C HIS A 144 8.95 3.18 7.09
N GLU A 145 8.75 4.48 6.88
CA GLU A 145 8.05 5.34 7.81
C GLU A 145 7.58 6.64 7.16
N ILE A 146 6.77 7.38 7.89
CA ILE A 146 6.45 8.78 7.60
C ILE A 146 7.05 9.62 8.71
N ARG A 147 7.96 10.52 8.34
CA ARG A 147 8.72 11.34 9.28
C ARG A 147 8.52 12.82 8.95
N GLY A 148 7.69 13.47 9.76
CA GLY A 148 7.25 14.84 9.49
C GLY A 148 6.49 14.90 8.17
N ASP A 149 6.99 15.70 7.23
CA ASP A 149 6.38 15.87 5.90
C ASP A 149 6.96 14.93 4.83
N ALA A 150 7.70 13.90 5.23
CA ALA A 150 8.39 13.00 4.31
C ALA A 150 7.91 11.55 4.44
N LEU A 151 7.51 10.95 3.33
CA LEU A 151 7.34 9.52 3.14
C LEU A 151 8.70 8.91 2.81
N ILE A 152 9.20 8.04 3.68
CA ILE A 152 10.53 7.42 3.54
C ILE A 152 10.38 6.00 3.01
N VAL A 153 11.02 5.71 1.89
CA VAL A 153 10.98 4.41 1.22
C VAL A 153 12.37 3.97 0.77
N SER A 154 12.57 2.67 0.60
CA SER A 154 13.67 2.15 -0.24
C SER A 154 13.16 1.86 -1.64
N ALA A 155 13.91 2.29 -2.64
CA ALA A 155 13.61 2.10 -4.06
C ALA A 155 14.71 1.26 -4.70
N GLU A 156 14.33 0.18 -5.38
CA GLU A 156 15.26 -0.65 -6.17
C GLU A 156 15.51 -0.02 -7.54
N MET A 157 16.77 0.22 -7.86
CA MET A 157 17.21 0.86 -9.11
C MET A 157 17.93 -0.13 -10.02
N ASP A 158 17.84 0.10 -11.33
CA ASP A 158 18.55 -0.69 -12.34
C ASP A 158 20.03 -0.87 -11.99
N PRO A 159 20.61 -2.07 -12.17
CA PRO A 159 22.02 -2.31 -11.92
C PRO A 159 22.93 -1.31 -12.66
N PRO A 160 23.99 -0.78 -12.00
CA PRO A 160 24.48 -1.14 -10.66
C PRO A 160 23.82 -0.38 -9.49
N GLY A 161 22.68 0.30 -9.68
CA GLY A 161 22.11 1.26 -8.74
C GLY A 161 21.70 0.70 -7.37
N GLY A 162 21.21 -0.55 -7.33
CA GLY A 162 20.82 -1.22 -6.09
C GLY A 162 19.67 -0.52 -5.37
N TRP A 163 19.52 -0.79 -4.06
CA TRP A 163 18.50 -0.15 -3.22
C TRP A 163 18.98 1.21 -2.72
N VAL A 164 18.16 2.25 -2.93
CA VAL A 164 18.42 3.62 -2.45
C VAL A 164 17.29 4.10 -1.53
N GLU A 165 17.61 4.89 -0.50
CA GLU A 165 16.60 5.59 0.28
C GLU A 165 16.07 6.78 -0.53
N VAL A 166 14.74 6.89 -0.64
CA VAL A 166 14.03 8.01 -1.25
C VAL A 166 13.10 8.62 -0.21
N ALA A 167 13.13 9.95 -0.09
CA ALA A 167 12.17 10.71 0.70
C ALA A 167 11.27 11.49 -0.25
N LEU A 168 9.96 11.28 -0.17
CA LEU A 168 8.95 12.01 -0.93
C LEU A 168 8.20 12.97 -0.02
N ASP A 169 7.94 14.19 -0.48
CA ASP A 169 7.07 15.14 0.21
C ASP A 169 5.63 14.61 0.23
N ILE A 170 5.02 14.44 1.41
CA ILE A 170 3.69 13.82 1.56
C ILE A 170 2.56 14.65 0.94
N ARG A 171 2.76 15.97 0.74
CA ARG A 171 1.75 16.88 0.19
C ARG A 171 1.74 16.88 -1.32
N THR A 172 2.89 16.67 -1.95
CA THR A 172 3.08 16.87 -3.39
C THR A 172 3.60 15.65 -4.14
N GLY A 173 4.19 14.68 -3.45
CA GLY A 173 4.89 13.54 -4.05
C GLY A 173 6.26 13.88 -4.63
N SER A 174 6.74 15.12 -4.44
CA SER A 174 8.05 15.55 -4.95
C SER A 174 9.17 14.84 -4.21
N GLU A 175 10.21 14.41 -4.93
CA GLU A 175 11.41 13.87 -4.31
C GLU A 175 12.16 14.96 -3.53
N LEU A 176 12.30 14.76 -2.22
CA LEU A 176 13.06 15.62 -1.33
C LEU A 176 14.53 15.22 -1.30
N SER A 177 14.80 13.92 -1.34
CA SER A 177 16.17 13.39 -1.38
C SER A 177 16.20 11.96 -1.89
N ARG A 178 17.32 11.59 -2.51
CA ARG A 178 17.68 10.20 -2.86
C ARG A 178 19.12 9.92 -2.46
N ARG A 179 19.33 8.87 -1.68
CA ARG A 179 20.65 8.50 -1.13
C ARG A 179 20.89 7.02 -1.24
N SER A 180 21.99 6.63 -1.87
CA SER A 180 22.49 5.26 -1.75
C SER A 180 22.93 5.01 -0.29
N PRO A 181 22.64 3.82 0.28
CA PRO A 181 23.22 3.46 1.56
C PRO A 181 24.73 3.58 1.42
N SER A 182 25.36 4.37 2.29
CA SER A 182 26.81 4.46 2.32
C SER A 182 27.35 3.05 2.60
N LEU A 183 28.17 2.53 1.68
CA LEU A 183 28.95 1.33 1.98
C LEU A 183 29.69 1.60 3.30
N PRO A 184 29.64 0.70 4.30
CA PRO A 184 30.47 0.86 5.47
C PRO A 184 31.91 0.99 4.98
N GLY A 185 32.53 2.14 5.28
CA GLY A 185 33.92 2.40 4.91
C GLY A 185 34.81 1.25 5.41
N PRO A 186 35.94 0.96 4.73
CA PRO A 186 36.82 -0.11 5.15
C PRO A 186 37.14 0.07 6.63
N ARG A 187 36.82 -0.95 7.44
CA ARG A 187 37.24 -0.99 8.84
C ARG A 187 38.76 -0.79 8.82
N SER A 188 39.24 0.33 9.35
CA SER A 188 40.67 0.52 9.60
C SER A 188 41.11 -0.62 10.49
N GLY A 189 41.74 -1.63 9.88
CA GLY A 189 42.42 -2.69 10.60
C GLY A 189 43.57 -2.03 11.34
N THR A 190 43.47 -1.97 12.66
CA THR A 190 44.60 -1.66 13.52
C THR A 190 45.62 -2.78 13.30
N VAL A 191 46.71 -2.46 12.60
CA VAL A 191 47.88 -3.32 12.53
C VAL A 191 48.55 -3.25 13.90
N HIS A 192 48.42 -4.31 14.70
CA HIS A 192 49.35 -4.56 15.78
C HIS A 192 50.64 -5.10 15.14
N ASN A 193 51.71 -4.30 15.19
CA ASN A 193 53.05 -4.81 15.04
C ASN A 193 53.49 -5.37 16.39
N ASP A 194 53.98 -6.60 16.36
CA ASP A 194 54.68 -7.29 17.44
C ASP A 194 55.97 -6.56 17.87
#